data_AF-A0A2P9D9I7-F1
#
_entry.id   AF-A0A2P9D9I7-F1
#
_cell.length_a   1.000
_cell.length_b   1.000
_cell.length_c   1.000
_cell.angle_alpha   90.00
_cell.angle_beta   90.00
_cell.angle_gamma   90.00
#
_symmetry.space_group_name_H-M   'P 1'
#
loop_
_entity.id
_entity.type
_entity.pdbx_description
1 polymer ?
#
loop_
_entity_poly.entity_id
_entity_poly.type
_entity_poly.pdbx_seq_one_letter_code
_entity_poly.pdbx_strand_id
1 'polypeptide(L)'
;MKVHYINILLFALPLNILVTLYHEHNKNKPYITPHHTYTNRSLCECDLYIPNYDNDAQMKEVMENFNKQTQQRFHEYDERMKTTRQKCKDQCDKEIQKIILKDKLEKELTEKFATLHTDIQSDAFPTCVCEKSIADKMEKGCLRCGYGLGTVAPTVGLFGSVVIGAWKNAALKAAAKYAMEQGAAKGAIAGAEAGVDAVISGLTNEFGVLTLGVEPLGSVINVTNYMKVSFISEKIYSHYSTTCTPSMVGYRLVGDFNLRDPFCKLVMKPSLAASRGEGIGPRPAEFIETTVKRVVAEGTKAAAEETTEVTTSQTALLKAKNIAAVEATTTPYYTPIIVSIVAIVIIVLIMVIIYLILRYRRKKKMKKKLQYIKLLEE
;
A
#
# COMPACT_ATOMS: atom_id res chain seq x y z
N MET A 1 35.45 33.55 16.87
CA MET A 1 34.80 33.14 18.13
C MET A 1 33.62 34.06 18.51
N LYS A 2 32.77 34.48 17.55
CA LYS A 2 31.53 35.26 17.83
C LYS A 2 30.26 34.71 17.16
N VAL A 3 30.35 33.68 16.30
CA VAL A 3 29.19 33.11 15.58
C VAL A 3 28.60 31.88 16.28
N HIS A 4 29.38 31.16 17.11
CA HIS A 4 28.90 29.98 17.84
C HIS A 4 28.10 30.29 19.11
N TYR A 5 28.06 31.54 19.57
CA TYR A 5 27.29 31.92 20.75
C TYR A 5 25.81 32.19 20.40
N ILE A 6 25.54 32.64 19.18
CA ILE A 6 24.17 32.93 18.67
C ILE A 6 23.39 31.62 18.47
N ASN A 7 24.03 30.55 17.97
CA ASN A 7 23.38 29.24 17.82
C ASN A 7 23.09 28.50 19.14
N ILE A 8 23.89 28.72 20.19
CA ILE A 8 23.64 28.12 21.51
C ILE A 8 22.49 28.86 22.22
N LEU A 9 22.40 30.18 22.05
CA LEU A 9 21.31 30.99 22.62
C LEU A 9 19.96 30.70 21.94
N LEU A 10 19.96 30.48 20.62
CA LEU A 10 18.75 30.15 19.84
C LEU A 10 18.18 28.75 20.14
N PHE A 11 18.98 27.82 20.66
CA PHE A 11 18.51 26.51 21.12
C PHE A 11 18.06 26.51 22.60
N ALA A 12 18.59 27.41 23.43
CA ALA A 12 18.18 27.54 24.83
C ALA A 12 16.77 28.13 24.98
N LEU A 13 16.38 29.07 24.10
CA LEU A 13 15.04 29.66 24.10
C LEU A 13 13.90 28.64 23.89
N PRO A 14 13.91 27.78 22.86
CA PRO A 14 12.84 26.81 22.64
C PRO A 14 12.80 25.71 23.71
N LEU A 15 13.94 25.33 24.29
CA LEU A 15 14.00 24.36 25.39
C LEU A 15 13.36 24.90 26.68
N ASN A 16 13.58 26.18 27.01
CA ASN A 16 12.93 26.80 28.16
C ASN A 16 11.42 27.01 27.95
N ILE A 17 10.97 27.26 26.71
CA ILE A 17 9.54 27.34 26.37
C ILE A 17 8.86 25.96 26.51
N LEU A 18 9.56 24.87 26.15
CA LEU A 18 9.05 23.51 26.31
C LEU A 18 8.92 23.10 27.79
N VAL A 19 9.89 23.50 28.62
CA VAL A 19 9.89 23.22 30.08
C VAL A 19 8.82 24.04 30.81
N THR A 20 8.55 25.28 30.38
CA THR A 20 7.49 26.12 30.97
C THR A 20 6.08 25.63 30.60
N LEU A 21 5.85 25.21 29.35
CA LEU A 21 4.58 24.60 28.93
C LEU A 21 4.31 23.25 29.63
N TYR A 22 5.35 22.45 29.89
CA TYR A 22 5.23 21.21 30.66
C TYR A 22 4.83 21.46 32.13
N HIS A 23 5.25 22.60 32.70
CA HIS A 23 4.99 22.90 34.11
C HIS A 23 3.60 23.50 34.37
N GLU A 24 3.03 24.22 33.40
CA GLU A 24 1.65 24.76 33.48
C GLU A 24 0.58 23.67 33.40
N HIS A 25 0.84 22.58 32.67
CA HIS A 25 -0.13 21.50 32.48
C HIS A 25 -0.21 20.50 33.64
N ASN A 26 0.60 20.68 34.69
CA ASN A 26 0.79 19.70 35.77
C ASN A 26 0.44 20.25 37.17
N LYS A 27 -0.59 21.09 37.25
CA LYS A 27 -1.26 21.44 38.51
C LYS A 27 -2.53 20.61 38.66
N ASN A 28 -2.40 19.39 39.15
CA ASN A 28 -3.45 18.68 39.89
C ASN A 28 -2.80 17.52 40.67
N LYS A 29 -2.51 17.76 41.96
CA LYS A 29 -2.17 16.69 42.91
C LYS A 29 -3.48 16.16 43.53
N PRO A 30 -3.54 14.85 43.78
CA PRO A 30 -3.75 14.38 45.13
C PRO A 30 -2.53 13.61 45.61
N TYR A 31 -2.19 13.86 46.86
CA TYR A 31 -1.07 13.29 47.60
C TYR A 31 -1.26 11.77 47.79
N ILE A 32 -0.26 10.99 47.44
CA ILE A 32 -0.06 9.63 47.97
C ILE A 32 1.41 9.55 48.37
N THR A 33 1.64 9.39 49.67
CA THR A 33 2.95 9.22 50.31
C THR A 33 3.54 7.85 49.95
N PRO A 34 4.70 7.74 49.27
CA PRO A 34 5.36 6.46 49.05
C PRO A 34 6.52 6.28 50.03
N HIS A 35 6.48 5.21 50.81
CA HIS A 35 7.65 4.69 51.53
C HIS A 35 8.65 4.08 50.53
N HIS A 36 9.90 4.54 50.53
CA HIS A 36 10.99 3.92 49.78
C HIS A 36 11.98 3.23 50.72
N THR A 37 12.00 1.90 50.68
CA THR A 37 13.16 1.07 51.03
C THR A 37 14.23 1.26 49.97
N TYR A 38 15.38 1.83 50.36
CA TYR A 38 16.54 2.03 49.49
C TYR A 38 17.46 0.80 49.55
N THR A 39 17.50 -0.01 48.50
CA THR A 39 18.62 -0.94 48.23
C THR A 39 19.43 -0.38 47.05
N ASN A 40 20.26 0.63 47.32
CA ASN A 40 21.31 1.05 46.41
C ASN A 40 22.66 0.96 47.14
N ARG A 41 23.44 -0.04 46.76
CA ARG A 41 24.84 -0.21 47.17
C ARG A 41 25.68 0.74 46.30
N SER A 42 25.86 1.97 46.76
CA SER A 42 26.70 2.96 46.11
C SER A 42 28.17 2.55 46.17
N LEU A 43 28.77 2.28 45.02
CA LEU A 43 30.23 2.19 44.84
C LEU A 43 30.83 3.59 44.78
N CYS A 44 30.96 4.26 45.93
CA CYS A 44 31.74 5.50 45.98
C CYS A 44 32.31 5.72 47.39
N GLU A 45 33.44 5.06 47.64
CA GLU A 45 34.55 5.55 48.47
C GLU A 45 35.70 4.55 48.27
N CYS A 46 36.56 4.82 47.30
CA CYS A 46 37.90 4.25 47.28
C CYS A 46 38.88 5.42 47.32
N ASP A 47 39.48 5.55 48.49
CA ASP A 47 40.56 6.46 48.77
C ASP A 47 41.74 6.28 47.80
N LEU A 48 42.41 7.41 47.60
CA LEU A 48 43.63 7.56 46.86
C LEU A 48 44.72 6.59 47.35
N TYR A 49 45.26 5.82 46.41
CA TYR A 49 46.64 5.32 46.41
C TYR A 49 46.99 4.23 47.46
N ILE A 50 47.02 2.96 47.01
CA ILE A 50 47.80 1.89 47.64
C ILE A 50 49.02 1.62 46.74
N PRO A 51 50.26 1.90 47.16
CA PRO A 51 51.44 1.59 46.38
C PRO A 51 51.91 0.14 46.61
N ASN A 52 52.45 -0.42 45.52
CA ASN A 52 53.52 -1.43 45.49
C ASN A 52 53.13 -2.92 45.60
N TYR A 53 52.33 -3.42 44.64
CA TYR A 53 52.23 -4.87 44.33
C TYR A 53 53.18 -5.33 43.20
N ASP A 54 54.02 -4.44 42.67
CA ASP A 54 54.86 -4.72 41.50
C ASP A 54 55.99 -5.74 41.78
N ASN A 55 56.31 -6.01 43.05
CA ASN A 55 57.40 -6.89 43.47
C ASN A 55 56.95 -8.17 44.20
N ASP A 56 55.63 -8.43 44.31
CA ASP A 56 55.14 -9.69 44.88
C ASP A 56 55.26 -10.82 43.84
N ALA A 57 56.04 -11.85 44.17
CA ALA A 57 56.30 -12.99 43.29
C ALA A 57 55.00 -13.70 42.86
N GLN A 58 54.01 -13.80 43.75
CA GLN A 58 52.73 -14.45 43.44
C GLN A 58 51.88 -13.59 42.49
N MET A 59 51.87 -12.26 42.68
CA MET A 59 51.14 -11.35 41.80
C MET A 59 51.76 -11.31 40.40
N LYS A 60 53.10 -11.36 40.31
CA LYS A 60 53.83 -11.40 39.05
C LYS A 60 53.55 -12.67 38.27
N GLU A 61 53.47 -13.82 38.95
CA GLU A 61 53.11 -15.11 38.34
C GLU A 61 51.65 -15.10 37.82
N VAL A 62 50.70 -14.58 38.60
CA VAL A 62 49.29 -14.44 38.17
C VAL A 62 49.17 -13.50 36.98
N MET A 63 49.89 -12.37 36.99
CA MET A 63 49.92 -11.39 35.90
C MET A 63 50.52 -12.00 34.62
N GLU A 64 51.61 -12.77 34.72
CA GLU A 64 52.21 -13.47 33.58
C GLU A 64 51.29 -14.56 33.02
N ASN A 65 50.60 -15.31 33.88
CA ASN A 65 49.67 -16.35 33.45
C ASN A 65 48.43 -15.74 32.77
N PHE A 66 47.91 -14.64 33.31
CA PHE A 66 46.88 -13.83 32.65
C PHE A 66 47.36 -13.28 31.32
N ASN A 67 48.59 -12.74 31.24
CA ASN A 67 49.14 -12.23 29.98
C ASN A 67 49.27 -13.34 28.93
N LYS A 68 49.76 -14.53 29.29
CA LYS A 68 49.85 -15.68 28.37
C LYS A 68 48.48 -16.10 27.85
N GLN A 69 47.48 -16.25 28.74
CA GLN A 69 46.12 -16.58 28.34
C GLN A 69 45.45 -15.49 27.50
N THR A 70 45.75 -14.23 27.80
CA THR A 70 45.18 -13.08 27.09
C THR A 70 45.82 -12.93 25.71
N GLN A 71 47.14 -13.15 25.60
CA GLN A 71 47.86 -13.18 24.33
C GLN A 71 47.36 -14.31 23.42
N GLN A 72 47.11 -15.51 23.95
CA GLN A 72 46.54 -16.62 23.19
C GLN A 72 45.13 -16.30 22.68
N ARG A 73 44.27 -15.71 23.52
CA ARG A 73 42.93 -15.24 23.10
C ARG A 73 43.00 -14.12 22.07
N PHE A 74 43.98 -13.23 22.14
CA PHE A 74 44.18 -12.21 21.11
C PHE A 74 44.62 -12.81 19.77
N HIS A 75 45.52 -13.79 19.77
CA HIS A 75 45.88 -14.51 18.55
C HIS A 75 44.70 -15.28 17.95
N GLU A 76 43.90 -15.97 18.78
CA GLU A 76 42.68 -16.65 18.32
C GLU A 76 41.60 -15.67 17.83
N TYR A 77 41.50 -14.49 18.42
CA TYR A 77 40.60 -13.44 17.96
C TYR A 77 41.08 -12.85 16.63
N ASP A 78 42.37 -12.56 16.48
CA ASP A 78 42.95 -12.03 15.25
C ASP A 78 42.84 -13.02 14.09
N GLU A 79 43.08 -14.32 14.33
CA GLU A 79 42.90 -15.35 13.29
C GLU A 79 41.44 -15.56 12.91
N ARG A 80 40.50 -15.50 13.87
CA ARG A 80 39.06 -15.49 13.56
C ARG A 80 38.66 -14.22 12.80
N MET A 81 39.25 -13.08 13.12
CA MET A 81 39.01 -11.82 12.41
C MET A 81 39.53 -11.90 10.97
N LYS A 82 40.76 -12.39 10.75
CA LYS A 82 41.34 -12.57 9.41
C LYS A 82 40.50 -13.51 8.55
N THR A 83 40.16 -14.68 9.07
CA THR A 83 39.38 -15.70 8.33
C THR A 83 37.97 -15.21 8.01
N THR A 84 37.31 -14.51 8.92
CA THR A 84 35.97 -13.95 8.70
C THR A 84 36.00 -12.78 7.71
N ARG A 85 37.05 -11.95 7.76
CA ARG A 85 37.26 -10.85 6.80
C ARG A 85 37.55 -11.36 5.39
N GLN A 86 38.31 -12.44 5.26
CA GLN A 86 38.57 -13.09 3.98
C GLN A 86 37.27 -13.66 3.38
N LYS A 87 36.48 -14.40 4.16
CA LYS A 87 35.16 -14.92 3.71
C LYS A 87 34.21 -13.80 3.27
N CYS A 88 34.17 -12.70 4.01
CA CYS A 88 33.35 -11.54 3.66
C CYS A 88 33.83 -10.86 2.35
N LYS A 89 35.14 -10.78 2.13
CA LYS A 89 35.72 -10.26 0.89
C LYS A 89 35.36 -11.13 -0.30
N ASP A 90 35.55 -12.45 -0.19
CA ASP A 90 35.21 -13.40 -1.26
C ASP A 90 33.70 -13.39 -1.58
N GLN A 91 32.86 -13.21 -0.56
CA GLN A 91 31.41 -13.11 -0.73
C GLN A 91 30.98 -11.79 -1.38
N CYS A 92 31.58 -10.66 -0.99
CA CYS A 92 31.32 -9.36 -1.62
C CYS A 92 31.80 -9.37 -3.09
N ASP A 93 32.98 -9.93 -3.39
CA ASP A 93 33.49 -10.06 -4.76
C ASP A 93 32.56 -10.91 -5.64
N LYS A 94 32.02 -12.01 -5.10
CA LYS A 94 31.04 -12.87 -5.80
C LYS A 94 29.72 -12.15 -6.08
N GLU A 95 29.20 -11.36 -5.13
CA GLU A 95 27.99 -10.58 -5.33
C GLU A 95 28.19 -9.43 -6.32
N ILE A 96 29.36 -8.77 -6.28
CA ILE A 96 29.75 -7.73 -7.24
C ILE A 96 29.79 -8.31 -8.66
N GLN A 97 30.44 -9.47 -8.86
CA GLN A 97 30.45 -10.11 -10.18
C GLN A 97 29.05 -10.46 -10.68
N LYS A 98 28.16 -10.93 -9.79
CA LYS A 98 26.77 -11.22 -10.13
C LYS A 98 25.99 -9.96 -10.52
N ILE A 99 26.20 -8.85 -9.82
CA ILE A 99 25.58 -7.55 -10.14
C ILE A 99 26.08 -7.04 -11.50
N ILE A 100 27.38 -7.10 -11.75
CA ILE A 100 27.99 -6.67 -13.04
C ILE A 100 27.45 -7.53 -14.19
N LEU A 101 27.36 -8.86 -14.03
CA LEU A 101 26.79 -9.75 -15.04
C LEU A 101 25.33 -9.43 -15.33
N LYS A 102 24.54 -9.16 -14.28
CA LYS A 102 23.12 -8.83 -14.42
C LYS A 102 22.92 -7.49 -15.13
N ASP A 103 23.73 -6.48 -14.80
CA ASP A 103 23.67 -5.15 -15.43
C ASP A 103 24.08 -5.21 -16.92
N LYS A 104 25.06 -6.06 -17.27
CA LYS A 104 25.44 -6.32 -18.67
C LYS A 104 24.30 -6.96 -19.47
N LEU A 105 23.62 -7.97 -18.92
CA LEU A 105 22.48 -8.61 -19.58
C LEU A 105 21.28 -7.66 -19.71
N GLU A 106 21.00 -6.86 -18.68
CA GLU A 106 19.94 -5.85 -18.72
C GLU A 106 20.24 -4.81 -19.81
N LYS A 107 21.49 -4.35 -19.94
CA LYS A 107 21.92 -3.42 -21.01
C LYS A 107 21.80 -4.01 -22.41
N GLU A 108 22.29 -5.22 -22.63
CA GLU A 108 22.17 -5.89 -23.93
C GLU A 108 20.69 -6.13 -24.31
N LEU A 109 19.84 -6.46 -23.34
CA LEU A 109 18.43 -6.69 -23.57
C LEU A 109 17.69 -5.38 -23.88
N THR A 110 18.04 -4.27 -23.22
CA THR A 110 17.50 -2.94 -23.56
C THR A 110 17.98 -2.42 -24.91
N GLU A 111 19.24 -2.64 -25.30
CA GLU A 111 19.75 -2.25 -26.62
C GLU A 111 19.09 -3.06 -27.76
N LYS A 112 18.88 -4.37 -27.54
CA LYS A 112 18.14 -5.21 -28.49
C LYS A 112 16.66 -4.84 -28.56
N PHE A 113 16.04 -4.47 -27.45
CA PHE A 113 14.66 -3.99 -27.47
C PHE A 113 14.54 -2.61 -28.13
N ALA A 114 15.49 -1.70 -27.92
CA ALA A 114 15.49 -0.38 -28.55
C ALA A 114 15.69 -0.47 -30.07
N THR A 115 16.55 -1.38 -30.55
CA THR A 115 16.73 -1.61 -32.00
C THR A 115 15.54 -2.30 -32.66
N LEU A 116 14.72 -3.07 -31.91
CA LEU A 116 13.44 -3.60 -32.40
C LEU A 116 12.29 -2.57 -32.35
N HIS A 117 12.41 -1.50 -31.57
CA HIS A 117 11.33 -0.50 -31.38
C HIS A 117 11.48 0.76 -32.25
N THR A 118 12.50 0.86 -33.10
CA THR A 118 12.65 1.99 -34.03
C THR A 118 11.59 2.05 -35.15
N ASP A 119 10.67 1.08 -35.24
CA ASP A 119 9.53 1.12 -36.18
C ASP A 119 8.21 1.63 -35.58
N ILE A 120 8.15 1.99 -34.30
CA ILE A 120 6.94 2.58 -33.71
C ILE A 120 7.31 3.79 -32.85
N GLN A 121 7.07 4.98 -33.40
CA GLN A 121 7.18 6.24 -32.67
C GLN A 121 6.37 6.20 -31.37
N SER A 122 6.99 6.50 -30.24
CA SER A 122 6.26 7.01 -29.08
C SER A 122 7.10 8.01 -28.30
N ASP A 123 7.11 9.25 -28.78
CA ASP A 123 7.41 10.42 -27.97
C ASP A 123 6.27 10.64 -26.98
N ALA A 124 6.27 9.93 -25.83
CA ALA A 124 5.46 10.32 -24.67
C ALA A 124 5.98 9.67 -23.38
N PHE A 125 6.21 10.53 -22.38
CA PHE A 125 6.52 10.28 -20.96
C PHE A 125 7.98 10.10 -20.54
N PRO A 126 8.66 11.20 -20.12
CA PRO A 126 9.83 11.09 -19.27
C PRO A 126 9.36 10.85 -17.84
N THR A 127 9.09 9.59 -17.46
CA THR A 127 9.19 9.23 -16.05
C THR A 127 10.67 9.22 -15.71
N CYS A 128 11.14 10.25 -15.00
CA CYS A 128 12.46 10.26 -14.36
C CYS A 128 12.55 9.09 -13.36
N VAL A 129 12.88 7.90 -13.86
CA VAL A 129 13.41 6.82 -13.05
C VAL A 129 14.87 7.15 -12.86
N CYS A 130 15.24 7.65 -11.69
CA CYS A 130 16.65 7.74 -11.31
C CYS A 130 17.21 6.31 -11.29
N GLU A 131 17.92 5.94 -12.35
CA GLU A 131 18.63 4.68 -12.45
C GLU A 131 19.67 4.65 -11.32
N LYS A 132 19.47 3.76 -10.35
CA LYS A 132 20.42 3.59 -9.24
C LYS A 132 21.75 3.14 -9.83
N SER A 133 22.74 4.02 -9.75
CA SER A 133 24.11 3.77 -10.17
C SER A 133 24.62 2.45 -9.58
N ILE A 134 25.44 1.74 -10.35
CA ILE A 134 26.12 0.50 -9.94
C ILE A 134 26.82 0.69 -8.58
N ALA A 135 27.30 1.91 -8.28
CA ALA A 135 27.89 2.24 -6.98
C ALA A 135 26.90 2.12 -5.81
N ASP A 136 25.64 2.57 -5.96
CA ASP A 136 24.59 2.47 -4.92
C ASP A 136 24.16 1.01 -4.68
N LYS A 137 24.16 0.18 -5.74
CA LYS A 137 23.88 -1.26 -5.64
C LYS A 137 25.04 -2.02 -4.96
N MET A 138 26.29 -1.66 -5.26
CA MET A 138 27.50 -2.25 -4.67
C MET A 138 27.68 -1.87 -3.19
N GLU A 139 27.41 -0.60 -2.86
CA GLU A 139 27.52 -0.08 -1.49
C GLU A 139 26.56 -0.83 -0.54
N LYS A 140 25.33 -1.09 -0.98
CA LYS A 140 24.30 -1.79 -0.16
C LYS A 140 24.59 -3.27 0.09
N GLY A 141 25.27 -3.95 -0.83
CA GLY A 141 25.69 -5.35 -0.69
C GLY A 141 26.83 -5.49 0.32
N CYS A 142 27.89 -4.69 0.18
CA CYS A 142 29.04 -4.77 1.07
C CYS A 142 28.74 -4.22 2.49
N LEU A 143 27.81 -3.25 2.65
CA LEU A 143 27.34 -2.76 3.96
C LEU A 143 26.65 -3.84 4.83
N ARG A 144 26.01 -4.85 4.21
CA ARG A 144 25.37 -5.95 4.96
C ARG A 144 26.38 -6.86 5.63
N CYS A 145 27.57 -7.00 5.06
CA CYS A 145 28.64 -7.86 5.59
C CYS A 145 29.42 -7.17 6.74
N GLY A 146 29.51 -5.84 6.72
CA GLY A 146 30.08 -5.04 7.83
C GLY A 146 29.20 -4.96 9.08
N TYR A 147 27.91 -5.28 8.97
CA TYR A 147 26.93 -5.17 10.07
C TYR A 147 27.05 -6.28 11.14
N GLY A 148 27.81 -7.34 10.86
CA GLY A 148 27.98 -8.50 11.76
C GLY A 148 29.25 -8.51 12.61
N LEU A 149 30.14 -7.51 12.50
CA LEU A 149 31.48 -7.54 13.11
C LEU A 149 31.74 -6.43 14.16
N GLY A 150 30.69 -5.97 14.86
CA GLY A 150 30.87 -5.26 16.13
C GLY A 150 30.37 -3.80 16.21
N THR A 151 29.31 -3.43 15.51
CA THR A 151 28.59 -2.18 15.76
C THR A 151 27.14 -2.45 16.17
N VAL A 152 26.92 -2.63 17.48
CA VAL A 152 25.59 -2.43 18.06
C VAL A 152 25.35 -0.92 18.18
N ALA A 153 24.99 -0.28 17.06
CA ALA A 153 24.22 0.98 16.94
C ALA A 153 24.36 1.57 15.51
N PRO A 154 23.32 2.18 14.88
CA PRO A 154 21.90 2.25 15.22
C PRO A 154 21.02 1.96 13.97
N THR A 155 20.71 0.69 13.67
CA THR A 155 19.65 0.39 12.68
C THR A 155 18.32 0.02 13.30
N VAL A 156 18.25 -0.09 14.63
CA VAL A 156 16.98 -0.37 15.32
C VAL A 156 15.93 0.74 15.05
N GLY A 157 16.37 1.97 14.75
CA GLY A 157 15.49 3.08 14.36
C GLY A 157 15.12 3.14 12.87
N LEU A 158 15.88 2.49 11.99
CA LEU A 158 15.65 2.53 10.53
C LEU A 158 14.87 1.31 10.03
N PHE A 159 14.93 0.17 10.73
CA PHE A 159 14.15 -1.01 10.36
C PHE A 159 12.68 -0.91 10.77
N GLY A 160 12.35 -0.28 11.89
CA GLY A 160 10.95 -0.15 12.34
C GLY A 160 10.07 0.61 11.33
N SER A 161 10.53 1.75 10.82
CA SER A 161 9.78 2.55 9.84
C SER A 161 9.69 1.89 8.46
N VAL A 162 10.75 1.22 7.99
CA VAL A 162 10.76 0.54 6.69
C VAL A 162 9.89 -0.71 6.70
N VAL A 163 9.88 -1.47 7.79
CA VAL A 163 9.03 -2.67 7.91
C VAL A 163 7.56 -2.26 8.02
N ILE A 164 7.20 -1.29 8.86
CA ILE A 164 5.81 -0.83 8.99
C ILE A 164 5.30 -0.20 7.69
N GLY A 165 6.13 0.58 6.99
CA GLY A 165 5.78 1.14 5.68
C GLY A 165 5.51 0.06 4.63
N ALA A 166 6.33 -1.00 4.59
CA ALA A 166 6.12 -2.13 3.68
C ALA A 166 4.81 -2.90 3.99
N TRP A 167 4.50 -3.09 5.27
CA TRP A 167 3.27 -3.77 5.70
C TRP A 167 2.02 -2.93 5.42
N LYS A 168 2.08 -1.61 5.66
CA LYS A 168 1.01 -0.67 5.29
C LYS A 168 0.74 -0.70 3.79
N ASN A 169 1.78 -0.66 2.96
CA ASN A 169 1.64 -0.71 1.51
C ASN A 169 1.06 -2.06 1.01
N ALA A 170 1.48 -3.17 1.61
CA ALA A 170 0.92 -4.49 1.31
C ALA A 170 -0.56 -4.58 1.70
N ALA A 171 -0.92 -4.08 2.89
CA ALA A 171 -2.30 -4.03 3.37
C ALA A 171 -3.19 -3.15 2.47
N LEU A 172 -2.70 -1.98 2.06
CA LEU A 172 -3.40 -1.09 1.13
C LEU A 172 -3.59 -1.72 -0.25
N LYS A 173 -2.59 -2.45 -0.76
CA LYS A 173 -2.69 -3.19 -2.02
C LYS A 173 -3.74 -4.29 -1.95
N ALA A 174 -3.77 -5.06 -0.85
CA ALA A 174 -4.77 -6.09 -0.62
C ALA A 174 -6.18 -5.49 -0.49
N ALA A 175 -6.32 -4.40 0.27
CA ALA A 175 -7.56 -3.66 0.42
C ALA A 175 -8.09 -3.10 -0.91
N ALA A 176 -7.21 -2.57 -1.77
CA ALA A 176 -7.58 -2.08 -3.09
C ALA A 176 -8.07 -3.21 -4.00
N LYS A 177 -7.41 -4.37 -3.98
CA LYS A 177 -7.84 -5.56 -4.73
C LYS A 177 -9.22 -6.02 -4.29
N TYR A 178 -9.43 -6.19 -2.98
CA TYR A 178 -10.73 -6.56 -2.42
C TYR A 178 -11.83 -5.56 -2.77
N ALA A 179 -11.54 -4.26 -2.70
CA ALA A 179 -12.51 -3.22 -3.05
C ALA A 179 -12.93 -3.27 -4.53
N MET A 180 -12.00 -3.58 -5.44
CA MET A 180 -12.32 -3.73 -6.88
C MET A 180 -13.16 -4.97 -7.15
N GLU A 181 -12.83 -6.11 -6.52
CA GLU A 181 -13.60 -7.35 -6.66
C GLU A 181 -15.03 -7.19 -6.14
N GLN A 182 -15.19 -6.61 -4.96
CA GLN A 182 -16.51 -6.37 -4.37
C GLN A 182 -17.29 -5.27 -5.08
N GLY A 183 -16.59 -4.23 -5.56
CA GLY A 183 -17.20 -3.19 -6.37
C GLY A 183 -17.77 -3.75 -7.67
N ALA A 184 -17.00 -4.57 -8.38
CA ALA A 184 -17.43 -5.22 -9.61
C ALA A 184 -18.61 -6.19 -9.37
N ALA A 185 -18.57 -6.98 -8.29
CA ALA A 185 -19.66 -7.89 -7.96
C ALA A 185 -20.97 -7.13 -7.69
N LYS A 186 -20.92 -6.05 -6.92
CA LYS A 186 -22.10 -5.20 -6.66
C LYS A 186 -22.60 -4.49 -7.91
N GLY A 187 -21.68 -4.00 -8.75
CA GLY A 187 -22.03 -3.36 -10.02
C GLY A 187 -22.73 -4.33 -10.97
N ALA A 188 -22.25 -5.57 -11.09
CA ALA A 188 -22.89 -6.57 -11.94
C ALA A 188 -24.32 -6.90 -11.51
N ILE A 189 -24.59 -6.97 -10.19
CA ILE A 189 -25.93 -7.22 -9.65
C ILE A 189 -26.86 -6.03 -9.98
N ALA A 190 -26.44 -4.81 -9.61
CA ALA A 190 -27.23 -3.61 -9.84
C ALA A 190 -27.50 -3.36 -11.34
N GLY A 191 -26.49 -3.58 -12.19
CA GLY A 191 -26.64 -3.47 -13.63
C GLY A 191 -27.63 -4.48 -14.21
N ALA A 192 -27.61 -5.73 -13.74
CA ALA A 192 -28.58 -6.73 -14.19
C ALA A 192 -30.02 -6.35 -13.77
N GLU A 193 -30.20 -5.83 -12.55
CA GLU A 193 -31.50 -5.35 -12.06
C GLU A 193 -32.00 -4.15 -12.88
N ALA A 194 -31.16 -3.13 -13.09
CA ALA A 194 -31.50 -1.97 -13.91
C ALA A 194 -31.81 -2.33 -15.36
N GLY A 195 -31.09 -3.30 -15.92
CA GLY A 195 -31.37 -3.82 -17.26
C GLY A 195 -32.74 -4.49 -17.37
N VAL A 196 -33.13 -5.28 -16.37
CA VAL A 196 -34.46 -5.90 -16.30
C VAL A 196 -35.55 -4.82 -16.21
N ASP A 197 -35.39 -3.86 -15.31
CA ASP A 197 -36.36 -2.79 -15.10
C ASP A 197 -36.53 -1.91 -16.34
N ALA A 198 -35.43 -1.61 -17.04
CA ALA A 198 -35.45 -0.87 -18.29
C ALA A 198 -36.16 -1.64 -19.41
N VAL A 199 -35.95 -2.96 -19.52
CA VAL A 199 -36.66 -3.80 -20.50
C VAL A 199 -38.16 -3.85 -20.18
N ILE A 200 -38.56 -4.07 -18.92
CA ILE A 200 -39.98 -4.09 -18.52
C ILE A 200 -40.63 -2.74 -18.81
N SER A 201 -39.97 -1.64 -18.48
CA SER A 201 -40.46 -0.29 -18.74
C SER A 201 -40.58 -0.01 -20.24
N GLY A 202 -39.58 -0.41 -21.03
CA GLY A 202 -39.60 -0.29 -22.48
C GLY A 202 -40.73 -1.10 -23.11
N LEU A 203 -40.95 -2.34 -22.68
CA LEU A 203 -42.08 -3.15 -23.15
C LEU A 203 -43.43 -2.52 -22.79
N THR A 204 -43.54 -1.96 -21.59
CA THR A 204 -44.76 -1.26 -21.15
C THR A 204 -45.03 -0.02 -21.99
N ASN A 205 -44.00 0.77 -22.29
CA ASN A 205 -44.13 2.01 -23.06
C ASN A 205 -44.39 1.75 -24.55
N GLU A 206 -43.71 0.77 -25.13
CA GLU A 206 -43.80 0.47 -26.56
C GLU A 206 -45.06 -0.31 -26.91
N PHE A 207 -45.43 -1.30 -26.10
CA PHE A 207 -46.55 -2.18 -26.39
C PHE A 207 -47.81 -1.88 -25.57
N GLY A 208 -47.71 -1.11 -24.48
CA GLY A 208 -48.84 -0.83 -23.59
C GLY A 208 -49.30 -2.05 -22.78
N VAL A 209 -48.47 -3.07 -22.65
CA VAL A 209 -48.79 -4.32 -21.93
C VAL A 209 -48.20 -4.30 -20.53
N LEU A 210 -48.99 -4.74 -19.55
CA LEU A 210 -48.56 -4.92 -18.15
C LEU A 210 -48.42 -6.41 -17.79
N THR A 211 -49.10 -7.26 -18.54
CA THR A 211 -49.20 -8.70 -18.33
C THR A 211 -49.01 -9.44 -19.65
N LEU A 212 -48.32 -10.58 -19.62
CA LEU A 212 -48.22 -11.50 -20.74
C LEU A 212 -49.02 -12.76 -20.39
N GLY A 213 -50.20 -12.89 -20.97
CA GLY A 213 -51.18 -13.89 -20.56
C GLY A 213 -51.79 -13.53 -19.21
N VAL A 214 -51.55 -14.35 -18.19
CA VAL A 214 -52.05 -14.13 -16.81
C VAL A 214 -50.93 -13.58 -15.89
N GLU A 215 -49.67 -13.64 -16.34
CA GLU A 215 -48.52 -13.28 -15.52
C GLU A 215 -48.09 -11.82 -15.75
N PRO A 216 -47.69 -11.08 -14.70
CA PRO A 216 -47.12 -9.75 -14.84
C PRO A 216 -45.73 -9.83 -15.49
N LEU A 217 -45.36 -8.78 -16.23
CA LEU A 217 -44.06 -8.72 -16.94
C LEU A 217 -42.86 -9.03 -16.04
N GLY A 218 -42.87 -8.55 -14.79
CA GLY A 218 -41.78 -8.77 -13.83
C GLY A 218 -41.60 -10.23 -13.38
N SER A 219 -42.60 -11.10 -13.59
CA SER A 219 -42.45 -12.54 -13.34
C SER A 219 -41.87 -13.27 -14.55
N VAL A 220 -42.13 -12.77 -15.76
CA VAL A 220 -41.69 -13.38 -17.02
C VAL A 220 -40.26 -12.95 -17.36
N ILE A 221 -39.93 -11.68 -17.14
CA ILE A 221 -38.62 -11.08 -17.45
C ILE A 221 -37.75 -11.03 -16.19
N ASN A 222 -36.54 -11.54 -16.28
CA ASN A 222 -35.58 -11.59 -15.18
C ASN A 222 -34.13 -11.44 -15.69
N VAL A 223 -33.19 -11.41 -14.75
CA VAL A 223 -31.75 -11.21 -15.00
C VAL A 223 -31.14 -12.25 -15.96
N THR A 224 -31.76 -13.41 -16.15
CA THR A 224 -31.25 -14.48 -17.02
C THR A 224 -31.76 -14.40 -18.47
N ASN A 225 -32.87 -13.69 -18.69
CA ASN A 225 -33.59 -13.71 -19.96
C ASN A 225 -33.86 -12.32 -20.56
N TYR A 226 -33.65 -11.22 -19.83
CA TYR A 226 -33.93 -9.86 -20.34
C TYR A 226 -33.10 -9.49 -21.58
N MET A 227 -31.94 -10.11 -21.79
CA MET A 227 -31.12 -9.94 -23.00
C MET A 227 -31.55 -10.82 -24.18
N LYS A 228 -32.44 -11.80 -23.96
CA LYS A 228 -32.80 -12.81 -24.96
C LYS A 228 -33.97 -12.31 -25.79
N VAL A 229 -33.65 -11.58 -26.86
CA VAL A 229 -34.62 -11.06 -27.83
C VAL A 229 -35.60 -12.14 -28.31
N SER A 230 -35.13 -13.33 -28.67
CA SER A 230 -36.00 -14.40 -29.16
C SER A 230 -37.03 -14.85 -28.13
N PHE A 231 -36.62 -15.02 -26.88
CA PHE A 231 -37.50 -15.40 -25.78
C PHE A 231 -38.59 -14.36 -25.53
N ILE A 232 -38.20 -13.08 -25.48
CA ILE A 232 -39.14 -11.97 -25.24
C ILE A 232 -40.12 -11.84 -26.41
N SER A 233 -39.60 -11.86 -27.64
CA SER A 233 -40.42 -11.79 -28.85
C SER A 233 -41.42 -12.94 -28.94
N GLU A 234 -41.02 -14.16 -28.59
CA GLU A 234 -41.91 -15.33 -28.59
C GLU A 234 -43.03 -15.18 -27.56
N LYS A 235 -42.72 -14.71 -26.34
CA LYS A 235 -43.73 -14.48 -25.30
C LYS A 235 -44.73 -13.39 -25.70
N ILE A 236 -44.26 -12.29 -26.28
CA ILE A 236 -45.14 -11.22 -26.78
C ILE A 236 -45.97 -11.70 -27.97
N TYR A 237 -45.37 -12.46 -28.88
CA TYR A 237 -46.09 -13.02 -30.02
C TYR A 237 -47.16 -14.04 -29.58
N SER A 238 -46.88 -14.86 -28.56
CA SER A 238 -47.86 -15.76 -27.97
C SER A 238 -49.01 -15.01 -27.30
N HIS A 239 -48.73 -13.89 -26.63
CA HIS A 239 -49.77 -13.01 -26.09
C HIS A 239 -50.62 -12.37 -27.20
N TYR A 240 -49.97 -11.94 -28.29
CA TYR A 240 -50.64 -11.42 -29.49
C TYR A 240 -51.55 -12.48 -30.15
N SER A 241 -51.06 -13.70 -30.38
CA SER A 241 -51.86 -14.74 -31.04
C SER A 241 -53.08 -15.14 -30.22
N THR A 242 -52.94 -15.20 -28.90
CA THR A 242 -54.05 -15.58 -27.99
C THR A 242 -55.07 -14.46 -27.77
N THR A 243 -54.63 -13.20 -27.75
CA THR A 243 -55.48 -12.06 -27.36
C THR A 243 -56.06 -11.31 -28.56
N CYS A 244 -55.32 -11.28 -29.67
CA CYS A 244 -55.63 -10.41 -30.82
C CYS A 244 -56.18 -11.15 -32.03
N THR A 245 -55.93 -12.46 -32.16
CA THR A 245 -56.31 -13.24 -33.35
C THR A 245 -57.43 -14.24 -33.08
N PRO A 246 -58.30 -14.52 -34.06
CA PRO A 246 -59.32 -15.56 -33.93
C PRO A 246 -58.67 -16.92 -33.65
N SER A 247 -59.32 -17.71 -32.79
CA SER A 247 -58.84 -19.06 -32.49
C SER A 247 -59.28 -20.04 -33.56
N MET A 248 -58.39 -20.95 -33.97
CA MET A 248 -58.79 -22.09 -34.81
C MET A 248 -59.41 -23.18 -33.92
N VAL A 249 -60.68 -23.48 -34.15
CA VAL A 249 -61.38 -24.62 -33.53
C VAL A 249 -61.76 -25.58 -34.65
N GLY A 250 -60.96 -26.64 -34.82
CA GLY A 250 -61.04 -27.53 -35.98
C GLY A 250 -60.61 -26.81 -37.26
N TYR A 251 -61.48 -26.76 -38.26
CA TYR A 251 -61.26 -26.08 -39.54
C TYR A 251 -61.99 -24.73 -39.66
N ARG A 252 -62.54 -24.21 -38.55
CA ARG A 252 -63.21 -22.90 -38.51
C ARG A 252 -62.45 -21.93 -37.63
N LEU A 253 -62.34 -20.69 -38.11
CA LEU A 253 -61.94 -19.55 -37.28
C LEU A 253 -63.14 -19.17 -36.42
N VAL A 254 -62.93 -19.17 -35.11
CA VAL A 254 -63.92 -18.78 -34.11
C VAL A 254 -63.43 -17.51 -33.43
N GLY A 255 -64.28 -16.48 -33.45
CA GLY A 255 -63.98 -15.14 -32.96
C GLY A 255 -63.55 -14.16 -34.05
N ASP A 256 -63.52 -12.88 -33.67
CA ASP A 256 -63.05 -11.78 -34.52
C ASP A 256 -61.69 -11.27 -34.03
N PHE A 257 -60.98 -10.55 -34.90
CA PHE A 257 -59.78 -9.81 -34.49
C PHE A 257 -60.14 -8.76 -33.43
N ASN A 258 -59.44 -8.77 -32.30
CA ASN A 258 -59.68 -7.82 -31.22
C ASN A 258 -59.01 -6.46 -31.52
N LEU A 259 -59.60 -5.68 -32.42
CA LEU A 259 -59.09 -4.36 -32.82
C LEU A 259 -59.40 -3.24 -31.80
N ARG A 260 -60.15 -3.57 -30.75
CA ARG A 260 -60.49 -2.61 -29.68
C ARG A 260 -59.37 -2.46 -28.66
N ASP A 261 -58.59 -3.53 -28.48
CA ASP A 261 -57.44 -3.54 -27.60
C ASP A 261 -56.29 -2.68 -28.20
N PRO A 262 -55.72 -1.72 -27.42
CA PRO A 262 -54.66 -0.84 -27.90
C PRO A 262 -53.40 -1.59 -28.37
N PHE A 263 -53.01 -2.68 -27.70
CA PHE A 263 -51.86 -3.48 -28.06
C PHE A 263 -52.10 -4.21 -29.39
N CYS A 264 -53.27 -4.85 -29.54
CA CYS A 264 -53.63 -5.52 -30.78
C CYS A 264 -53.68 -4.55 -31.97
N LYS A 265 -54.24 -3.36 -31.76
CA LYS A 265 -54.27 -2.30 -32.78
C LYS A 265 -52.87 -1.83 -33.16
N LEU A 266 -51.98 -1.67 -32.19
CA LEU A 266 -50.59 -1.26 -32.42
C LEU A 266 -49.84 -2.30 -33.26
N VAL A 267 -49.87 -3.56 -32.84
CA VAL A 267 -49.13 -4.65 -33.49
C VAL A 267 -49.64 -4.93 -34.92
N MET A 268 -50.94 -4.76 -35.17
CA MET A 268 -51.54 -4.95 -36.50
C MET A 268 -51.43 -3.71 -37.41
N LYS A 269 -51.09 -2.53 -36.86
CA LYS A 269 -51.03 -1.27 -37.61
C LYS A 269 -50.14 -1.32 -38.87
N PRO A 270 -48.92 -1.91 -38.83
CA PRO A 270 -48.06 -1.96 -40.01
C PRO A 270 -48.66 -2.79 -41.15
N SER A 271 -49.34 -3.90 -40.81
CA SER A 271 -49.99 -4.77 -41.78
C SER A 271 -51.29 -4.16 -42.34
N LEU A 272 -51.98 -3.32 -41.57
CA LEU A 272 -53.16 -2.58 -42.05
C LEU A 272 -52.79 -1.43 -42.98
N ALA A 273 -51.69 -0.72 -42.71
CA ALA A 273 -51.16 0.32 -43.61
C ALA A 273 -50.76 -0.27 -44.98
N ALA A 274 -50.14 -1.45 -44.97
CA ALA A 274 -49.78 -2.23 -46.15
C ALA A 274 -50.98 -2.54 -47.08
N SER A 275 -52.10 -2.96 -46.48
CA SER A 275 -53.33 -3.30 -47.21
C SER A 275 -54.02 -2.11 -47.88
N ARG A 276 -53.62 -0.87 -47.56
CA ARG A 276 -54.16 0.37 -48.14
C ARG A 276 -53.34 0.95 -49.29
N GLY A 277 -52.33 0.22 -49.78
CA GLY A 277 -51.60 0.57 -51.01
C GLY A 277 -50.16 1.07 -50.83
N GLU A 278 -49.59 0.97 -49.62
CA GLU A 278 -48.20 1.42 -49.33
C GLU A 278 -47.16 0.26 -49.32
N GLY A 279 -47.45 -0.87 -49.98
CA GLY A 279 -46.53 -2.03 -50.09
C GLY A 279 -46.78 -3.13 -49.06
N ILE A 280 -45.96 -4.20 -49.05
CA ILE A 280 -46.04 -5.27 -48.04
C ILE A 280 -45.36 -4.77 -46.76
N GLY A 281 -46.15 -4.25 -45.82
CA GLY A 281 -45.68 -3.91 -44.48
C GLY A 281 -45.25 -5.15 -43.69
N PRO A 282 -44.40 -4.96 -42.66
CA PRO A 282 -43.84 -6.07 -41.89
C PRO A 282 -44.94 -6.90 -41.24
N ARG A 283 -44.71 -8.21 -41.15
CA ARG A 283 -45.61 -9.11 -40.45
C ARG A 283 -45.61 -8.74 -38.96
N PRO A 284 -46.70 -8.98 -38.21
CA PRO A 284 -46.77 -8.72 -36.77
C PRO A 284 -45.58 -9.28 -35.98
N ALA A 285 -45.09 -10.47 -36.34
CA ALA A 285 -43.92 -11.09 -35.73
C ALA A 285 -42.63 -10.27 -35.93
N GLU A 286 -42.43 -9.70 -37.12
CA GLU A 286 -41.25 -8.89 -37.46
C GLU A 286 -41.28 -7.53 -36.76
N PHE A 287 -42.47 -6.92 -36.67
CA PHE A 287 -42.66 -5.69 -35.89
C PHE A 287 -42.37 -5.89 -34.39
N ILE A 288 -42.85 -7.00 -33.82
CA ILE A 288 -42.55 -7.37 -32.43
C ILE A 288 -41.05 -7.57 -32.26
N GLU A 289 -40.42 -8.36 -33.13
CA GLU A 289 -38.99 -8.66 -33.02
C GLU A 289 -38.12 -7.41 -33.13
N THR A 290 -38.41 -6.51 -34.07
CA THR A 290 -37.65 -5.26 -34.26
C THR A 290 -37.81 -4.31 -33.06
N THR A 291 -39.01 -4.20 -32.52
CA THR A 291 -39.29 -3.38 -31.32
C THR A 291 -38.61 -3.97 -30.08
N VAL A 292 -38.70 -5.28 -29.87
CA VAL A 292 -38.03 -5.98 -28.77
C VAL A 292 -36.51 -5.84 -28.89
N LYS A 293 -35.92 -5.94 -30.09
CA LYS A 293 -34.48 -5.71 -30.30
C LYS A 293 -34.06 -4.33 -29.79
N ARG A 294 -34.85 -3.29 -30.08
CA ARG A 294 -34.55 -1.94 -29.61
C ARG A 294 -34.68 -1.81 -28.09
N VAL A 295 -35.76 -2.33 -27.51
CA VAL A 295 -35.98 -2.30 -26.05
C VAL A 295 -34.87 -3.06 -25.31
N VAL A 296 -34.47 -4.23 -25.82
CA VAL A 296 -33.35 -4.99 -25.26
C VAL A 296 -32.04 -4.22 -25.40
N ALA A 297 -31.81 -3.53 -26.53
CA ALA A 297 -30.63 -2.68 -26.69
C ALA A 297 -30.60 -1.54 -25.67
N GLU A 298 -31.72 -0.85 -25.45
CA GLU A 298 -31.86 0.19 -24.43
C GLU A 298 -31.63 -0.38 -23.02
N GLY A 299 -32.20 -1.55 -22.71
CA GLY A 299 -31.97 -2.24 -21.44
C GLY A 299 -30.52 -2.69 -21.22
N THR A 300 -29.83 -3.16 -22.27
CA THR A 300 -28.41 -3.50 -22.17
C THR A 300 -27.53 -2.27 -21.94
N LYS A 301 -27.92 -1.12 -22.51
CA LYS A 301 -27.24 0.15 -22.27
C LYS A 301 -27.45 0.62 -20.82
N ALA A 302 -28.69 0.60 -20.32
CA ALA A 302 -28.99 0.93 -18.92
C ALA A 302 -28.24 0.01 -17.94
N ALA A 303 -28.18 -1.28 -18.24
CA ALA A 303 -27.42 -2.24 -17.44
C ALA A 303 -25.92 -1.91 -17.38
N ALA A 304 -25.33 -1.54 -18.53
CA ALA A 304 -23.92 -1.17 -18.60
C ALA A 304 -23.63 0.13 -17.83
N GLU A 305 -24.46 1.14 -17.99
CA GLU A 305 -24.33 2.43 -17.29
C GLU A 305 -24.40 2.24 -15.77
N GLU A 306 -25.43 1.56 -15.27
CA GLU A 306 -25.59 1.28 -13.84
C GLU A 306 -24.44 0.40 -13.29
N THR A 307 -24.00 -0.61 -14.07
CA THR A 307 -22.84 -1.43 -13.69
C THR A 307 -21.61 -0.56 -13.45
N THR A 308 -21.35 0.39 -14.35
CA THR A 308 -20.18 1.28 -14.22
C THR A 308 -20.33 2.25 -13.05
N GLU A 309 -21.50 2.84 -12.86
CA GLU A 309 -21.77 3.78 -11.78
C GLU A 309 -21.64 3.10 -10.40
N VAL A 310 -22.29 1.97 -10.22
CA VAL A 310 -22.26 1.24 -8.94
C VAL A 310 -20.87 0.65 -8.69
N THR A 311 -20.19 0.14 -9.71
CA THR A 311 -18.81 -0.37 -9.56
C THR A 311 -17.87 0.74 -9.09
N THR A 312 -17.92 1.92 -9.71
CA THR A 312 -17.03 3.03 -9.36
C THR A 312 -17.33 3.57 -7.96
N SER A 313 -18.62 3.81 -7.65
CA SER A 313 -19.08 4.28 -6.35
C SER A 313 -18.72 3.31 -5.21
N GLN A 314 -19.05 2.02 -5.36
CA GLN A 314 -18.77 1.00 -4.34
C GLN A 314 -17.27 0.75 -4.17
N THR A 315 -16.50 0.75 -5.26
CA THR A 315 -15.03 0.61 -5.19
C THR A 315 -14.41 1.77 -4.41
N ALA A 316 -14.85 3.01 -4.66
CA ALA A 316 -14.37 4.19 -3.96
C ALA A 316 -14.71 4.14 -2.46
N LEU A 317 -15.96 3.78 -2.12
CA LEU A 317 -16.42 3.64 -0.74
C LEU A 317 -15.63 2.57 0.01
N LEU A 318 -15.46 1.39 -0.58
CA LEU A 318 -14.71 0.28 0.04
C LEU A 318 -13.21 0.61 0.17
N LYS A 319 -12.61 1.29 -0.82
CA LYS A 319 -11.22 1.77 -0.70
C LYS A 319 -11.08 2.74 0.47
N ALA A 320 -11.94 3.75 0.57
CA ALA A 320 -11.90 4.72 1.66
C ALA A 320 -12.07 4.05 3.03
N LYS A 321 -13.03 3.14 3.16
CA LYS A 321 -13.27 2.38 4.40
C LYS A 321 -12.05 1.54 4.81
N ASN A 322 -11.43 0.84 3.86
CA ASN A 322 -10.28 0.00 4.15
C ASN A 322 -9.01 0.83 4.45
N ILE A 323 -8.80 1.96 3.77
CA ILE A 323 -7.72 2.91 4.10
C ILE A 323 -7.89 3.41 5.54
N ALA A 324 -9.09 3.87 5.90
CA ALA A 324 -9.39 4.33 7.24
C ALA A 324 -9.14 3.26 8.31
N ALA A 325 -9.46 1.98 8.02
CA ALA A 325 -9.15 0.86 8.92
C ALA A 325 -7.64 0.61 9.08
N VAL A 326 -6.87 0.71 8.00
CA VAL A 326 -5.41 0.60 8.05
C VAL A 326 -4.79 1.78 8.81
N GLU A 327 -5.32 2.98 8.67
CA GLU A 327 -4.85 4.14 9.42
C GLU A 327 -5.20 4.06 10.91
N ALA A 328 -6.43 3.64 11.26
CA ALA A 328 -6.83 3.43 12.64
C ALA A 328 -5.97 2.39 13.37
N THR A 329 -5.53 1.34 12.67
CA THR A 329 -4.64 0.31 13.24
C THR A 329 -3.18 0.74 13.30
N THR A 330 -2.71 1.59 12.38
CA THR A 330 -1.29 2.00 12.33
C THR A 330 -0.97 3.25 13.16
N THR A 331 -1.92 4.19 13.28
CA THR A 331 -1.82 5.43 14.09
C THR A 331 -1.27 5.23 15.51
N PRO A 332 -1.70 4.24 16.32
CA PRO A 332 -1.21 4.07 17.69
C PRO A 332 0.28 3.69 17.78
N TYR A 333 0.88 3.18 16.69
CA TYR A 333 2.29 2.79 16.67
C TYR A 333 3.23 3.96 16.33
N TYR A 334 2.76 5.05 15.71
CA TYR A 334 3.64 6.16 15.32
C TYR A 334 4.16 6.95 16.52
N THR A 335 3.32 7.22 17.52
CA THR A 335 3.69 7.98 18.71
C THR A 335 4.83 7.33 19.51
N PRO A 336 4.79 6.02 19.89
CA PRO A 336 5.89 5.40 20.60
C PRO A 336 7.17 5.29 19.75
N ILE A 337 7.04 5.10 18.42
CA ILE A 337 8.20 5.06 17.52
C ILE A 337 8.91 6.42 17.47
N ILE A 338 8.16 7.51 17.32
CA ILE A 338 8.73 8.87 17.28
C ILE A 338 9.41 9.19 18.62
N VAL A 339 8.75 8.90 19.74
CA VAL A 339 9.34 9.12 21.08
C VAL A 339 10.62 8.30 21.26
N SER A 340 10.65 7.06 20.81
CA SER A 340 11.84 6.20 20.87
C SER A 340 13.01 6.76 20.03
N ILE A 341 12.72 7.27 18.82
CA ILE A 341 13.73 7.90 17.96
C ILE A 341 14.29 9.17 18.61
N VAL A 342 13.42 10.03 19.15
CA VAL A 342 13.83 11.27 19.84
C VAL A 342 14.72 10.93 21.05
N ALA A 343 14.36 9.92 21.83
CA ALA A 343 15.17 9.47 22.96
C ALA A 343 16.57 8.99 22.53
N ILE A 344 16.67 8.22 21.45
CA ILE A 344 17.97 7.77 20.91
C ILE A 344 18.82 8.96 20.46
N VAL A 345 18.23 9.95 19.76
CA VAL A 345 18.94 11.15 19.31
C VAL A 345 19.47 11.96 20.50
N ILE A 346 18.71 12.09 21.58
CA ILE A 346 19.15 12.78 22.80
C ILE A 346 20.34 12.05 23.44
N ILE A 347 20.30 10.72 23.54
CA ILE A 347 21.41 9.92 24.09
C ILE A 347 22.69 10.11 23.25
N VAL A 348 22.56 10.06 21.92
CA VAL A 348 23.70 10.28 21.00
C VAL A 348 24.28 11.69 21.17
N LEU A 349 23.44 12.72 21.28
CA LEU A 349 23.89 14.09 21.52
C LEU A 349 24.66 14.23 22.84
N ILE A 350 24.17 13.63 23.93
CA ILE A 350 24.87 13.63 25.22
C ILE A 350 26.25 12.96 25.09
N MET A 351 26.31 11.80 24.43
CA MET A 351 27.58 11.09 24.19
C MET A 351 28.58 11.93 23.40
N VAL A 352 28.12 12.65 22.37
CA VAL A 352 28.96 13.57 21.58
C VAL A 352 29.46 14.75 22.42
N ILE A 353 28.61 15.34 23.25
CA ILE A 353 29.00 16.45 24.14
C ILE A 353 30.07 15.99 25.14
N ILE A 354 29.86 14.84 25.80
CA ILE A 354 30.83 14.26 26.73
C ILE A 354 32.15 13.97 26.01
N TYR A 355 32.09 13.37 24.82
CA TYR A 355 33.26 13.10 24.00
C TYR A 355 34.05 14.38 23.66
N LEU A 356 33.36 15.46 23.26
CA LEU A 356 33.99 16.75 22.96
C LEU A 356 34.65 17.36 24.20
N ILE A 357 34.01 17.29 25.38
CA ILE A 357 34.58 17.77 26.65
C ILE A 357 35.86 16.97 27.00
N LEU A 358 35.80 15.64 26.93
CA LEU A 358 36.95 14.77 27.21
C LEU A 358 38.09 15.01 26.22
N ARG A 359 37.79 15.16 24.93
CA ARG A 359 38.76 15.48 23.88
C ARG A 359 39.42 16.84 24.12
N TYR A 360 38.64 17.84 24.51
CA TYR A 360 39.16 19.17 24.86
C TYR A 360 40.10 19.09 26.07
N ARG A 361 39.70 18.37 27.13
CA ARG A 361 40.55 18.14 28.31
C ARG A 361 41.86 17.43 27.96
N ARG A 362 41.83 16.38 27.13
CA ARG A 362 43.04 15.67 26.65
C ARG A 362 43.96 16.62 25.89
N LYS A 363 43.44 17.42 24.95
CA LYS A 363 44.27 18.42 24.22
C LYS A 363 44.92 19.43 25.15
N LYS A 364 44.18 19.94 26.16
CA LYS A 364 44.74 20.89 27.14
C LYS A 364 45.85 20.25 27.98
N LYS A 365 45.67 18.99 28.41
CA LYS A 365 46.70 18.23 29.16
C LYS A 365 47.98 18.03 28.33
N MET A 366 47.85 17.71 27.05
CA MET A 366 49.01 17.55 26.15
C MET A 366 49.76 18.86 25.92
N LYS A 367 49.05 19.98 25.73
CA LYS A 367 49.69 21.31 25.60
C LYS A 367 50.49 21.69 26.84
N LYS A 368 49.96 21.44 28.04
CA LYS A 368 50.68 21.67 29.30
C LYS A 368 51.94 20.82 29.40
N LYS A 369 51.84 19.51 29.09
CA LYS A 369 53.02 18.61 29.08
C LYS A 369 54.13 19.12 28.15
N LEU A 370 53.76 19.62 26.97
CA LEU A 370 54.73 20.15 26.00
C LEU A 370 55.46 21.41 26.51
N GLN A 371 54.79 22.25 27.31
CA GLN A 371 55.41 23.41 27.95
C GLN A 371 56.38 23.00 29.06
N TYR A 372 56.04 21.99 29.87
CA TYR A 372 56.94 21.49 30.92
C TYR A 372 58.20 20.82 30.35
N ILE A 373 58.10 20.10 29.23
CA ILE A 373 59.27 19.49 28.57
C ILE A 373 60.24 20.58 28.09
N LYS A 374 59.72 21.66 27.48
CA LYS A 374 60.56 22.77 27.03
C LYS A 374 61.31 23.47 28.17
N LEU A 375 60.71 23.61 29.34
CA LEU A 375 61.33 24.21 30.53
C LEU A 375 62.40 23.32 31.19
N LEU A 376 62.48 22.03 30.83
CA LEU A 376 63.46 21.08 31.37
C LEU A 376 64.66 20.88 30.43
N GLU A 377 64.57 21.32 29.18
CA GLU A 377 65.66 21.28 28.19
C GLU A 377 66.48 22.58 28.15
N GLU A 378 65.96 23.67 28.74
CA GLU A 378 66.72 24.88 29.10
C GLU A 378 67.33 24.71 30.49
#